data_AF-A0A6N8ZBV4-F1
#
_entry.id   AF-A0A6N8ZBV4-F1
#
_cell.length_a   1.000
_cell.length_b   1.000
_cell.length_c   1.000
_cell.angle_alpha   90.00
_cell.angle_beta   90.00
_cell.angle_gamma   90.00
#
_symmetry.space_group_name_H-M   'P 1'
#
loop_
_entity.id
_entity.type
_entity.pdbx_description
1 polymer ?
#
loop_
_entity_poly.entity_id
_entity_poly.type
_entity_poly.pdbx_seq_one_letter_code
_entity_poly.pdbx_strand_id
1 'polypeptide(L)'
;MSNLAAKPQTPREYLAAGEAAFENGDKAVGCILFWKAVESTFAGLAESNGLDLNRNTLSQVARAIDEKQGLELHYLGGLSIGQSMKHNAEFDYMGPNELEMVMNGVRKFVLKHA
;
A
#
# COMPACT_ATOMS: atom_id res chain seq x y z
N MET A 1 12.99 20.11 -23.80
CA MET A 1 12.44 19.91 -22.44
C MET A 1 12.25 18.42 -22.26
N SER A 2 13.04 17.77 -21.40
CA SER A 2 12.81 16.36 -21.07
C SER A 2 11.53 16.31 -20.23
N ASN A 3 10.47 15.70 -20.77
CA ASN A 3 9.29 15.39 -19.98
C ASN A 3 9.63 14.15 -19.15
N LEU A 4 10.46 14.35 -18.13
CA LEU A 4 10.78 13.32 -17.16
C LEU A 4 9.46 13.04 -16.43
N ALA A 5 8.84 11.88 -16.70
CA ALA A 5 7.59 11.50 -16.07
C ALA A 5 7.71 11.74 -14.56
N ALA A 6 6.81 12.55 -14.01
CA ALA A 6 6.81 12.84 -12.59
C ALA A 6 6.70 11.51 -11.84
N LYS A 7 7.58 11.31 -10.85
CA LYS A 7 7.49 10.14 -9.98
C LYS A 7 6.14 10.21 -9.24
N PRO A 8 5.37 9.10 -9.13
CA PRO A 8 4.13 9.09 -8.36
C PRO A 8 4.36 9.67 -6.96
N GLN A 9 3.45 10.52 -6.46
CA GLN A 9 3.60 11.18 -5.15
C GLN A 9 2.44 10.91 -4.20
N THR A 10 1.25 10.58 -4.71
CA THR A 10 0.06 10.29 -3.91
C THR A 10 -0.24 8.79 -3.85
N PRO A 11 -0.99 8.30 -2.84
CA PRO A 11 -1.33 6.88 -2.79
C PRO A 11 -2.10 6.40 -4.02
N ARG A 12 -2.96 7.24 -4.61
CA ARG A 12 -3.71 6.93 -5.84
C ARG A 12 -2.81 6.86 -7.08
N GLU A 13 -1.80 7.72 -7.17
CA GLU A 13 -0.82 7.65 -8.26
C GLU A 13 0.07 6.40 -8.14
N TYR A 14 0.48 6.03 -6.92
CA TYR A 14 1.20 4.77 -6.70
C TYR A 14 0.35 3.55 -7.07
N LEU A 15 -0.94 3.56 -6.72
CA LEU A 15 -1.89 2.50 -7.09
C LEU A 15 -2.00 2.37 -8.62
N ALA A 16 -2.26 3.47 -9.33
CA ALA A 16 -2.39 3.48 -10.78
C ALA A 16 -1.08 3.06 -11.49
N ALA A 17 0.07 3.52 -10.99
CA ALA A 17 1.36 3.11 -11.52
C ALA A 17 1.63 1.61 -11.30
N GLY A 18 1.22 1.05 -10.16
CA GLY A 18 1.31 -0.38 -9.87
C GLY A 18 0.47 -1.21 -10.82
N GLU A 19 -0.78 -0.79 -11.06
CA GLU A 19 -1.68 -1.44 -12.04
C GLU A 19 -1.07 -1.42 -13.45
N ALA A 20 -0.55 -0.27 -13.89
CA ALA A 20 0.12 -0.15 -15.18
C ALA A 20 1.37 -1.04 -15.29
N ALA A 21 2.16 -1.19 -14.22
CA ALA A 21 3.32 -2.10 -14.22
C ALA A 21 2.89 -3.56 -14.42
N PHE A 22 1.78 -3.98 -13.79
CA PHE A 22 1.21 -5.32 -13.98
C PHE A 22 0.70 -5.56 -15.40
N GLU A 23 0.01 -4.58 -15.98
CA GLU A 23 -0.45 -4.65 -17.39
C GLU A 23 0.72 -4.81 -18.37
N ASN A 24 1.88 -4.22 -18.04
CA ASN A 24 3.11 -4.34 -18.82
C ASN A 24 3.94 -5.60 -18.48
N GLY A 25 3.46 -6.46 -17.58
CA GLY A 25 4.13 -7.70 -17.18
C GLY A 25 5.26 -7.54 -16.16
N ASP A 26 5.50 -6.32 -15.64
CA ASP A 26 6.52 -6.04 -14.63
C ASP A 26 5.95 -6.22 -13.22
N LYS A 27 5.78 -7.48 -12.82
CA LYS A 27 5.16 -7.85 -11.55
C LYS A 27 5.92 -7.33 -10.34
N ALA A 28 7.25 -7.41 -10.34
CA ALA A 28 8.07 -6.98 -9.22
C ALA A 28 7.93 -5.46 -8.99
N VAL A 29 8.00 -4.67 -10.06
CA VAL A 29 7.78 -3.22 -9.97
C VAL A 29 6.34 -2.91 -9.54
N GLY A 30 5.36 -3.63 -10.07
CA GLY A 30 3.96 -3.49 -9.65
C GLY A 30 3.77 -3.73 -8.16
N CYS A 31 4.35 -4.81 -7.61
CA CYS A 31 4.29 -5.11 -6.18
C CYS A 31 4.95 -4.02 -5.32
N ILE A 32 6.09 -3.47 -5.74
CA ILE A 32 6.75 -2.35 -5.05
C ILE A 32 5.85 -1.11 -5.04
N LEU A 33 5.21 -0.80 -6.17
CA LEU A 33 4.33 0.37 -6.29
C LEU A 33 3.04 0.20 -5.46
N PHE A 34 2.47 -1.00 -5.42
CA PHE A 34 1.35 -1.31 -4.50
C PHE A 34 1.76 -1.18 -3.03
N TRP A 35 2.95 -1.67 -2.65
CA TRP A 35 3.48 -1.45 -1.31
C TRP A 35 3.60 0.05 -0.98
N LYS A 36 4.13 0.85 -1.92
CA LYS A 36 4.23 2.31 -1.75
C LYS A 36 2.87 3.00 -1.63
N ALA A 37 1.85 2.52 -2.34
CA ALA A 37 0.48 3.01 -2.20
C ALA A 37 -0.04 2.78 -0.77
N VAL A 38 0.21 1.59 -0.20
CA VAL A 38 -0.15 1.26 1.18
C VAL A 38 0.63 2.12 2.19
N GLU A 39 1.96 2.22 2.05
CA GLU A 39 2.80 3.07 2.92
C GLU A 39 2.33 4.53 2.92
N SER A 40 2.06 5.08 1.73
CA SER A 40 1.60 6.47 1.58
C SER A 40 0.22 6.67 2.18
N THR A 41 -0.68 5.69 2.06
CA THR A 41 -2.01 5.71 2.70
C THR A 41 -1.87 5.74 4.22
N PHE A 42 -1.01 4.89 4.79
CA PHE A 42 -0.75 4.90 6.23
C PHE A 42 -0.10 6.19 6.71
N ALA A 43 0.74 6.83 5.91
CA ALA A 43 1.31 8.14 6.24
C ALA A 43 0.23 9.22 6.40
N GLY A 44 -0.70 9.32 5.46
CA GLY A 44 -1.83 10.25 5.59
C GLY A 44 -2.76 9.92 6.76
N LEU A 45 -2.99 8.63 7.02
CA LEU A 45 -3.77 8.19 8.19
C LEU A 45 -3.06 8.50 9.52
N ALA A 46 -1.73 8.32 9.58
CA ALA A 46 -0.94 8.67 10.75
C ALA A 46 -1.03 10.16 11.05
N GLU A 47 -0.81 11.00 10.04
CA GLU A 47 -0.88 12.46 10.14
C GLU A 47 -2.26 12.92 10.62
N SER A 48 -3.35 12.41 10.01
CA SER A 48 -4.72 12.75 10.41
C SER A 48 -5.09 12.30 11.82
N ASN A 49 -4.36 11.32 12.39
CA ASN A 49 -4.56 10.83 13.75
C ASN A 49 -3.52 11.37 14.77
N GLY A 50 -2.64 12.28 14.33
CA GLY A 50 -1.58 12.86 15.17
C GLY A 50 -0.48 11.88 15.56
N LEU A 51 -0.21 10.87 14.72
CA LEU A 51 0.81 9.85 14.93
C LEU A 51 2.07 10.17 14.11
N ASP A 52 3.24 10.16 14.77
CA ASP A 52 4.54 10.39 14.12
C ASP A 52 5.14 9.06 13.62
N LEU A 53 5.26 8.88 12.30
CA LEU A 53 5.85 7.69 11.69
C LEU A 53 7.37 7.54 11.92
N ASN A 54 8.08 8.61 12.32
CA ASN A 54 9.49 8.48 12.70
C ASN A 54 9.67 7.80 14.07
N ARG A 55 8.60 7.72 14.85
CA ARG A 55 8.58 7.14 16.20
C ARG A 55 7.75 5.86 16.28
N ASN A 56 6.90 5.61 15.29
CA ASN A 56 5.98 4.48 15.25
C ASN A 56 6.17 3.68 13.98
N THR A 57 6.30 2.37 14.12
CA THR A 57 6.22 1.43 13.00
C THR A 57 4.83 1.46 12.37
N LEU A 58 4.71 1.05 11.10
CA LEU A 58 3.40 0.92 10.44
C LEU A 58 2.43 0.01 11.22
N SER A 59 2.94 -1.03 11.89
CA SER A 59 2.13 -1.88 12.78
C SER A 59 1.59 -1.12 14.00
N GLN A 60 2.40 -0.26 14.61
CA GLN A 60 1.97 0.57 15.74
C GLN A 60 0.95 1.62 15.29
N VAL A 61 1.14 2.21 14.11
CA VAL A 61 0.18 3.15 13.52
C VAL A 61 -1.15 2.45 13.19
N ALA A 62 -1.11 1.32 12.49
CA ALA A 62 -2.31 0.55 12.16
C ALA A 62 -3.12 0.20 13.41
N ARG A 63 -2.44 -0.28 14.47
CA ARG A 63 -3.07 -0.61 15.74
C ARG A 63 -3.66 0.62 16.44
N ALA A 64 -2.92 1.73 16.52
CA ALA A 64 -3.39 2.94 17.18
C ALA A 64 -4.61 3.55 16.47
N ILE A 65 -4.70 3.44 15.14
CA ILE A 65 -5.87 3.89 14.38
C ILE A 65 -7.06 2.94 14.59
N ASP A 66 -6.84 1.61 14.53
CA ASP A 66 -7.89 0.61 14.83
C ASP A 66 -8.49 0.85 16.22
N GLU A 67 -7.65 1.07 17.25
CA GLU A 67 -8.07 1.33 18.63
C GLU A 67 -8.85 2.65 18.78
N LYS A 68 -8.46 3.72 18.07
CA LYS A 68 -9.15 5.02 18.12
C LYS A 68 -10.50 5.03 17.41
N GLN A 69 -10.67 4.26 16.34
CA GLN A 69 -11.89 4.28 15.52
C GLN A 69 -12.82 3.08 15.77
N GLY A 70 -12.44 2.15 16.64
CA GLY A 70 -13.26 0.95 16.93
C GLY A 70 -13.38 0.02 15.73
N LEU A 71 -12.38 0.01 14.84
CA LEU A 71 -12.39 -0.73 13.58
C LEU A 71 -11.39 -1.89 13.62
N GLU A 72 -11.50 -2.78 14.62
CA GLU A 72 -10.45 -3.72 15.08
C GLU A 72 -9.70 -4.61 14.05
N LEU A 73 -10.01 -4.59 12.75
CA LEU A 73 -9.34 -5.43 11.75
C LEU A 73 -9.08 -4.76 10.39
N HIS A 74 -9.52 -3.52 10.17
CA HIS A 74 -9.46 -2.93 8.82
C HIS A 74 -8.05 -2.42 8.49
N TYR A 75 -7.39 -1.72 9.41
CA TYR A 75 -6.06 -1.19 9.17
C TYR A 75 -4.99 -2.28 9.30
N LEU A 76 -5.17 -3.25 10.21
CA LEU A 76 -4.32 -4.45 10.23
C LEU A 76 -4.43 -5.26 8.92
N GLY A 77 -5.63 -5.36 8.35
CA GLY A 77 -5.84 -5.96 7.02
C GLY A 77 -5.09 -5.21 5.92
N GLY A 78 -5.17 -3.87 5.90
CA GLY A 78 -4.43 -3.00 4.99
C GLY A 78 -2.90 -3.13 5.10
N LEU A 79 -2.39 -3.34 6.32
CA LEU A 79 -0.96 -3.57 6.55
C LEU A 79 -0.52 -4.95 6.06
N SER A 80 -1.29 -5.99 6.36
CA SER A 80 -1.00 -7.37 5.97
C SER A 80 -0.86 -7.52 4.45
N ILE A 81 -1.83 -7.01 3.69
CA ILE A 81 -1.78 -7.04 2.22
C ILE A 81 -0.61 -6.23 1.66
N GLY A 82 -0.22 -5.13 2.30
CA GLY A 82 0.97 -4.36 1.92
C GLY A 82 2.26 -5.16 2.15
N GLN A 83 2.38 -5.85 3.28
CA GLN A 83 3.52 -6.71 3.58
C GLN A 83 3.63 -7.88 2.59
N SER A 84 2.51 -8.49 2.21
CA SER A 84 2.48 -9.51 1.15
C SER A 84 3.01 -8.96 -0.17
N MET A 85 2.62 -7.74 -0.56
CA MET A 85 3.16 -7.10 -1.76
C MET A 85 4.67 -6.88 -1.71
N LYS A 86 5.17 -6.34 -0.60
CA LYS A 86 6.61 -6.15 -0.40
C LYS A 86 7.36 -7.47 -0.51
N HIS A 87 6.86 -8.52 0.15
CA HIS A 87 7.50 -9.83 0.14
C HIS A 87 7.44 -10.48 -1.25
N ASN A 88 6.35 -10.30 -1.99
CA ASN A 88 6.24 -10.85 -3.35
C ASN A 88 7.14 -10.14 -4.35
N ALA A 89 7.38 -8.84 -4.19
CA ALA A 89 8.39 -8.13 -4.98
C ALA A 89 9.80 -8.71 -4.78
N GLU A 90 10.11 -9.19 -3.57
CA GLU A 90 11.44 -9.70 -3.22
C GLU A 90 11.63 -11.18 -3.59
N PHE A 91 10.59 -12.00 -3.48
CA PHE A 91 10.71 -13.46 -3.55
C PHE A 91 9.82 -14.15 -4.61
N ASP A 92 8.95 -13.42 -5.30
CA ASP A 92 7.99 -13.96 -6.29
C ASP A 92 7.26 -15.22 -5.77
N TYR A 93 6.74 -15.14 -4.53
CA TYR A 93 6.25 -16.30 -3.80
C TYR A 93 4.76 -16.58 -4.00
N MET A 94 3.97 -15.59 -4.42
CA MET A 94 2.52 -15.70 -4.58
C MET A 94 2.15 -16.24 -5.97
N GLY A 95 1.20 -17.17 -5.99
CA GLY A 95 0.56 -17.59 -7.23
C GLY A 95 -0.30 -16.47 -7.84
N PRO A 96 -0.67 -16.56 -9.13
CA PRO A 96 -1.41 -15.51 -9.82
C PRO A 96 -2.76 -15.16 -9.16
N ASN A 97 -3.50 -16.15 -8.68
CA ASN A 97 -4.80 -15.93 -8.01
C ASN A 97 -4.62 -15.23 -6.64
N GLU A 98 -3.60 -15.64 -5.87
CA GLU A 98 -3.31 -15.04 -4.57
C GLU A 98 -2.85 -13.58 -4.75
N LEU A 99 -1.98 -13.34 -5.73
CA LEU A 99 -1.51 -12.01 -6.07
C LEU A 99 -2.66 -11.09 -6.50
N GLU A 100 -3.60 -11.57 -7.31
CA GLU A 100 -4.80 -10.82 -7.70
C GLU A 100 -5.69 -10.49 -6.49
N MET A 101 -5.87 -11.43 -5.55
CA MET A 101 -6.62 -11.19 -4.32
C MET A 101 -5.95 -10.09 -3.46
N VAL A 102 -4.63 -10.14 -3.30
CA VAL A 102 -3.86 -9.13 -2.55
C VAL A 102 -3.91 -7.78 -3.26
N MET A 103 -3.78 -7.73 -4.59
CA MET A 103 -3.95 -6.51 -5.41
C MET A 103 -5.32 -5.87 -5.18
N ASN A 104 -6.39 -6.67 -5.23
CA ASN A 104 -7.74 -6.20 -4.98
C ASN A 104 -7.93 -5.68 -3.55
N GLY A 105 -7.27 -6.31 -2.57
CA GLY A 105 -7.19 -5.81 -1.21
C GLY A 105 -6.55 -4.42 -1.14
N VAL A 106 -5.37 -4.26 -1.76
CA VAL A 106 -4.64 -2.99 -1.78
C VAL A 106 -5.48 -1.90 -2.43
N ARG A 107 -6.10 -2.19 -3.57
CA ARG A 107 -7.01 -1.27 -4.27
C ARG A 107 -8.14 -0.81 -3.35
N LYS A 108 -8.84 -1.73 -2.68
CA LYS A 108 -9.94 -1.40 -1.76
C LYS A 108 -9.47 -0.54 -0.58
N PHE A 109 -8.32 -0.88 0.00
CA PHE A 109 -7.75 -0.13 1.12
C PHE A 109 -7.38 1.29 0.72
N VAL A 110 -6.58 1.44 -0.35
CA VAL A 110 -6.11 2.74 -0.84
C VAL A 110 -7.30 3.62 -1.23
N LEU A 111 -8.24 3.14 -2.06
CA LEU A 111 -9.35 3.97 -2.53
C LEU A 111 -10.29 4.44 -1.41
N LYS A 112 -10.38 3.70 -0.30
CA LYS A 112 -11.19 4.08 0.86
C LYS A 112 -10.52 5.15 1.73
N HIS A 113 -9.19 5.25 1.71
CA HIS A 113 -8.41 5.99 2.71
C HIS A 113 -7.41 7.02 2.13
N ALA A 114 -7.25 7.08 0.81
CA ALA A 114 -6.37 8.01 0.09
C ALA A 114 -7.11 9.18 -0.56
#